data_AF-K1RR61-F1
#
_entry.id   AF-K1RR61-F1
#
_cell.length_a   1.000
_cell.length_b   1.000
_cell.length_c   1.000
_cell.angle_alpha   90.00
_cell.angle_beta   90.00
_cell.angle_gamma   90.00
#
_symmetry.space_group_name_H-M   'P 1'
#
loop_
_entity.id
_entity.type
_entity.pdbx_description
1 polymer ?
#
loop_
_entity_poly.entity_id
_entity_poly.type
_entity_poly.pdbx_seq_one_letter_code
_entity_poly.pdbx_strand_id
1 'polypeptide(L)'
;MAIFKVEGGRRLRGEITPQGAKNEALQILCATLLTQEKVIVHNVPQILDVIQLIELLQAMGVEVERLSEESYSFRAADIDPDYLRSDDYCRRASRLRGSVMLLGPMLARFGVGYMPKPGGDK
;
A
#
# COMPACT_ATOMS: atom_id res chain seq x y z
N MET A 1 18.56 16.50 1.93
CA MET A 1 17.86 15.90 3.07
C MET A 1 17.22 17.01 3.86
N ALA A 2 15.93 16.90 4.19
CA ALA A 2 15.31 17.81 5.14
C ALA A 2 15.84 17.52 6.56
N ILE A 3 15.98 18.56 7.37
CA ILE A 3 16.37 18.44 8.78
C ILE A 3 15.29 19.07 9.65
N PHE A 4 14.96 18.42 10.75
CA PHE A 4 14.14 19.00 11.81
C PHE A 4 15.06 19.52 12.91
N LYS A 5 14.95 20.81 13.25
CA LYS A 5 15.61 21.39 14.43
C LYS A 5 14.57 21.43 15.56
N VAL A 6 14.84 20.69 16.63
CA VAL A 6 13.98 20.64 17.82
C VAL A 6 14.67 21.39 18.96
N GLU A 7 13.98 22.37 19.54
CA GLU A 7 14.48 23.13 20.68
C GLU A 7 13.80 22.64 21.97
N GLY A 8 14.61 22.21 22.95
CA GLY A 8 14.13 21.66 24.22
C GLY A 8 13.52 22.70 25.17
N GLY A 9 13.11 22.24 26.35
CA GLY A 9 12.62 23.10 27.44
C GLY A 9 11.11 23.37 27.46
N ARG A 10 10.36 22.84 26.49
CA ARG A 10 8.89 22.95 26.45
C ARG A 10 8.22 21.66 26.91
N ARG A 11 7.43 21.71 27.98
CA ARG A 11 6.51 20.61 28.34
C ARG A 11 5.37 20.55 27.32
N LEU A 12 5.13 19.37 26.77
CA LEU A 12 3.99 19.15 25.87
C LEU A 12 2.68 19.15 26.68
N ARG A 13 1.65 19.80 26.14
CA ARG A 13 0.27 19.77 26.65
C ARG A 13 -0.68 19.92 25.47
N GLY A 14 -1.66 19.03 25.38
CA GLY A 14 -2.65 19.01 24.30
C GLY A 14 -3.12 17.58 24.02
N GLU A 15 -3.88 17.44 22.95
CA GLU A 15 -4.42 16.18 22.47
C GLU A 15 -4.05 16.00 21.00
N ILE A 16 -3.88 14.74 20.58
CA ILE A 16 -3.68 14.37 19.18
C ILE A 16 -4.60 13.20 18.85
N THR A 17 -5.06 13.13 17.61
CA THR A 17 -5.77 11.97 17.08
C THR A 17 -4.77 11.13 16.28
N PRO A 18 -4.47 9.89 16.69
CA PRO A 18 -3.63 8.99 15.90
C PRO A 18 -4.29 8.68 14.56
N GLN A 19 -3.49 8.62 13.50
CA GLN A 19 -3.95 8.11 12.21
C GLN A 19 -4.11 6.58 12.25
N GLY A 20 -4.74 6.03 11.21
CA GLY A 20 -4.81 4.60 10.98
C GLY A 20 -3.45 3.88 11.04
N ALA A 21 -3.48 2.62 11.44
CA ALA A 21 -2.26 1.84 11.64
C ALA A 21 -1.68 1.39 10.29
N LYS A 22 -0.41 1.75 10.03
CA LYS A 22 0.26 1.53 8.75
C LYS A 22 0.29 0.05 8.34
N ASN A 23 0.65 -0.84 9.26
CA ASN A 23 0.91 -2.25 8.92
C ASN A 23 -0.39 -2.98 8.58
N GLU A 24 -1.47 -2.59 9.24
CA GLU A 24 -2.83 -3.08 9.08
C GLU A 24 -3.40 -2.56 7.77
N ALA A 25 -3.18 -1.28 7.45
CA ALA A 25 -3.53 -0.72 6.14
C ALA A 25 -2.83 -1.49 5.00
N LEU A 26 -1.52 -1.75 5.09
CA LEU A 26 -0.80 -2.51 4.05
C LEU A 26 -1.42 -3.91 3.83
N GLN A 27 -1.76 -4.62 4.90
CA GLN A 27 -2.38 -5.94 4.82
C GLN A 27 -3.79 -5.90 4.22
N ILE A 28 -4.64 -4.99 4.71
CA ILE A 28 -6.02 -4.83 4.23
C ILE A 28 -6.03 -4.45 2.75
N LEU A 29 -5.17 -3.52 2.34
CA LEU A 29 -5.07 -3.09 0.95
C LEU A 29 -4.66 -4.25 0.03
N CYS A 30 -3.70 -5.08 0.43
CA CYS A 30 -3.36 -6.30 -0.32
C CYS A 30 -4.54 -7.27 -0.38
N ALA A 31 -5.30 -7.42 0.72
CA ALA A 31 -6.44 -8.32 0.77
C ALA A 31 -7.60 -7.92 -0.18
N THR A 32 -7.66 -6.66 -0.62
CA THR A 32 -8.65 -6.23 -1.64
C THR A 32 -8.53 -7.00 -2.95
N LEU A 33 -7.35 -7.54 -3.26
CA LEU A 33 -7.12 -8.39 -4.42
C LEU A 33 -7.83 -9.75 -4.34
N LEU A 34 -8.35 -10.17 -3.18
CA LEU A 34 -9.04 -11.45 -3.02
C LEU A 34 -10.44 -11.49 -3.62
N THR A 35 -11.02 -10.35 -4.01
CA THR A 35 -12.38 -10.26 -4.56
C THR A 35 -12.48 -9.36 -5.79
N GLN A 36 -13.46 -9.64 -6.66
CA GLN A 36 -13.86 -8.77 -7.78
C GLN A 36 -14.79 -7.63 -7.35
N GLU A 37 -15.38 -7.75 -6.16
CA GLU A 37 -16.33 -6.78 -5.65
C GLU A 37 -15.62 -5.49 -5.19
N LYS A 38 -16.37 -4.39 -5.16
CA LYS A 38 -15.85 -3.11 -4.65
C LYS A 38 -15.67 -3.21 -3.13
N VAL A 39 -14.46 -2.96 -2.66
CA VAL A 39 -14.11 -2.90 -1.23
C VAL A 39 -13.82 -1.45 -0.86
N ILE A 40 -14.44 -0.96 0.22
CA ILE A 40 -14.18 0.38 0.76
C ILE A 40 -13.37 0.24 2.04
N VAL A 41 -12.26 0.96 2.11
CA VAL A 41 -11.37 0.99 3.28
C VAL A 41 -11.34 2.40 3.83
N HIS A 42 -11.65 2.52 5.12
CA HIS A 42 -11.66 3.77 5.88
C HIS A 42 -10.44 3.84 6.81
N ASN A 43 -10.15 5.04 7.32
CA ASN A 43 -9.02 5.29 8.22
C ASN A 43 -7.67 4.85 7.62
N VAL A 44 -7.47 5.13 6.33
CA VAL A 44 -6.23 4.84 5.61
C VAL A 44 -5.21 5.96 5.88
N PRO A 45 -4.07 5.68 6.53
CA PRO A 45 -3.10 6.71 6.89
C PRO A 45 -2.36 7.24 5.67
N GLN A 46 -2.12 8.55 5.64
CA GLN A 46 -1.42 9.27 4.55
C GLN A 46 0.09 9.18 4.70
N ILE A 47 0.63 7.95 4.65
CA ILE A 47 2.06 7.66 4.78
C ILE A 47 2.59 7.11 3.46
N LEU A 48 3.84 7.45 3.14
CA LEU A 48 4.49 7.11 1.86
C LEU A 48 4.36 5.63 1.46
N ASP A 49 4.60 4.70 2.39
CA ASP A 49 4.48 3.25 2.12
C ASP A 49 3.07 2.87 1.64
N VAL A 50 2.04 3.44 2.26
CA VAL A 50 0.63 3.15 1.95
C VAL A 50 0.24 3.77 0.62
N ILE A 51 0.67 5.00 0.35
CA ILE A 51 0.44 5.68 -0.93
C ILE A 51 1.12 4.91 -2.07
N GLN A 52 2.38 4.47 -1.88
CA GLN A 52 3.09 3.66 -2.87
C GLN A 52 2.41 2.31 -3.13
N LEU A 53 1.82 1.69 -2.10
CA LEU A 53 1.04 0.46 -2.29
C LEU A 53 -0.21 0.72 -3.13
N ILE A 54 -0.95 1.81 -2.84
CA ILE A 54 -2.14 2.20 -3.61
C ILE A 54 -1.78 2.43 -5.09
N GLU A 55 -0.69 3.16 -5.36
CA GLU A 55 -0.20 3.39 -6.72
C GLU A 55 0.22 2.10 -7.43
N LEU A 56 0.84 1.16 -6.70
CA LEU A 56 1.20 -0.15 -7.24
C LEU A 56 -0.07 -0.97 -7.59
N LEU A 57 -1.08 -0.97 -6.72
CA LEU A 57 -2.36 -1.62 -6.97
C LEU A 57 -3.04 -1.03 -8.21
N GLN A 58 -3.05 0.30 -8.36
CA GLN A 58 -3.55 0.96 -9.57
C GLN A 58 -2.80 0.52 -10.84
N ALA A 59 -1.47 0.45 -10.78
CA ALA A 59 -0.64 0.03 -11.90
C ALA A 59 -0.86 -1.46 -12.27
N MET A 60 -1.26 -2.30 -11.31
CA MET A 60 -1.68 -3.69 -11.54
C MET A 60 -3.07 -3.81 -12.18
N GLY A 61 -3.80 -2.71 -12.35
CA GLY A 61 -5.16 -2.70 -12.91
C GLY A 61 -6.29 -2.67 -11.86
N VAL A 62 -5.99 -2.47 -10.57
CA VAL A 62 -7.04 -2.23 -9.57
C VAL A 62 -7.67 -0.86 -9.84
N GLU A 63 -8.99 -0.81 -9.99
CA GLU A 63 -9.70 0.46 -9.99
C GLU A 63 -9.66 1.05 -8.58
N VAL A 64 -9.04 2.21 -8.41
CA VAL A 64 -8.96 2.90 -7.13
C VAL A 64 -9.58 4.28 -7.23
N GLU A 65 -10.50 4.56 -6.30
CA GLU A 65 -11.17 5.85 -6.17
C GLU A 65 -10.92 6.40 -4.77
N ARG A 66 -10.44 7.65 -4.67
CA ARG A 66 -10.33 8.33 -3.38
C ARG A 66 -11.68 8.95 -3.02
N LEU A 67 -12.30 8.46 -1.96
CA LEU A 67 -13.62 8.92 -1.50
C LEU A 67 -13.50 10.10 -0.52
N SER A 68 -12.43 10.14 0.27
CA SER A 68 -12.11 11.22 1.20
C SER A 68 -10.61 11.28 1.50
N GLU A 69 -10.19 12.11 2.44
CA GLU A 69 -8.77 12.19 2.83
C GLU A 69 -8.24 10.84 3.32
N GLU A 70 -9.03 10.08 4.07
CA GLU A 70 -8.63 8.80 4.71
C GLU A 70 -9.49 7.61 4.24
N SER A 71 -10.22 7.73 3.12
CA SER A 71 -11.07 6.64 2.61
C SER A 71 -10.90 6.43 1.11
N TYR A 72 -10.82 5.16 0.72
CA TYR A 72 -10.60 4.73 -0.67
C TYR A 72 -11.52 3.55 -1.01
N SER A 73 -11.94 3.47 -2.26
CA SER A 73 -12.55 2.26 -2.82
C SER A 73 -11.58 1.55 -3.76
N PHE A 74 -11.60 0.22 -3.75
CA PHE A 74 -10.75 -0.66 -4.54
C PHE A 74 -11.64 -1.70 -5.24
N ARG A 75 -11.39 -1.94 -6.51
CA ARG A 75 -12.05 -3.02 -7.25
C ARG A 75 -11.04 -3.73 -8.15
N ALA A 76 -10.74 -4.99 -7.82
CA ALA A 76 -9.79 -5.83 -8.53
C ALA A 76 -10.50 -6.78 -9.50
N ALA A 77 -11.33 -6.22 -10.39
CA ALA A 77 -12.10 -7.01 -11.37
C ALA A 77 -11.21 -7.49 -12.53
N ASP A 78 -10.44 -6.56 -13.11
CA ASP A 78 -9.70 -6.73 -14.37
C ASP A 78 -8.18 -6.54 -14.15
N ILE A 79 -7.61 -7.33 -13.23
CA ILE A 79 -6.16 -7.34 -12.98
C ILE A 79 -5.44 -7.94 -14.20
N ASP A 80 -4.33 -7.32 -14.59
CA ASP A 80 -3.40 -7.86 -15.59
C ASP A 80 -2.27 -8.64 -14.90
N PRO A 81 -2.26 -9.99 -14.97
CA PRO A 81 -1.19 -10.78 -14.36
C PRO A 81 0.16 -10.64 -15.06
N ASP A 82 0.21 -10.19 -16.32
CA ASP A 82 1.46 -10.02 -17.06
C ASP A 82 2.23 -8.77 -16.59
N TYR A 83 1.53 -7.77 -16.07
CA TYR A 83 2.16 -6.59 -15.45
C TYR A 83 3.14 -6.96 -14.33
N LEU A 84 2.90 -8.06 -13.60
CA LEU A 84 3.80 -8.54 -12.54
C LEU A 84 5.22 -8.86 -13.03
N ARG A 85 5.41 -9.08 -14.33
CA ARG A 85 6.72 -9.36 -14.94
C ARG A 85 7.38 -8.11 -15.51
N SER A 86 6.72 -6.95 -15.44
CA SER A 86 7.24 -5.70 -15.99
C SER A 86 8.38 -5.12 -15.14
N ASP A 87 9.25 -4.34 -15.79
CA ASP A 87 10.28 -3.56 -15.10
C ASP A 87 9.68 -2.52 -14.14
N ASP A 88 8.48 -2.00 -14.46
CA ASP A 88 7.77 -1.06 -13.59
C ASP A 88 7.32 -1.71 -12.28
N TYR A 89 6.69 -2.90 -12.37
CA TYR A 89 6.34 -3.69 -11.19
C TYR A 89 7.58 -3.99 -10.34
N CYS A 90 8.66 -4.49 -10.96
CA CYS A 90 9.91 -4.79 -10.27
C CYS A 90 10.44 -3.56 -9.52
N ARG A 91 10.46 -2.39 -10.16
CA ARG A 91 10.95 -1.14 -9.58
C ARG A 91 10.08 -0.66 -8.42
N ARG A 92 8.75 -0.72 -8.55
CA ARG A 92 7.80 -0.28 -7.52
C ARG A 92 7.82 -1.23 -6.32
N ALA A 93 7.67 -2.53 -6.55
CA ALA A 93 7.65 -3.55 -5.50
C ALA A 93 8.98 -3.60 -4.73
N SER A 94 10.14 -3.43 -5.38
CA SER A 94 11.44 -3.42 -4.69
C SER A 94 11.62 -2.26 -3.70
N ARG A 95 10.91 -1.14 -3.90
CA ARG A 95 10.98 0.03 -3.01
C ARG A 95 10.09 -0.12 -1.78
N LEU A 96 9.09 -0.99 -1.85
CA LEU A 96 8.11 -1.22 -0.80
C LEU A 96 8.24 -2.65 -0.27
N ARG A 97 8.83 -2.83 0.91
CA ARG A 97 8.94 -4.17 1.53
C ARG A 97 7.59 -4.83 1.79
N GLY A 98 6.57 -4.03 2.09
CA GLY A 98 5.20 -4.50 2.25
C GLY A 98 4.61 -5.20 1.02
N SER A 99 5.21 -5.03 -0.16
CA SER A 99 4.79 -5.71 -1.40
C SER A 99 4.83 -7.24 -1.30
N VAL A 100 5.55 -7.82 -0.33
CA VAL A 100 5.53 -9.27 -0.06
C VAL A 100 4.14 -9.80 0.27
N MET A 101 3.30 -8.96 0.85
CA MET A 101 1.92 -9.30 1.17
C MET A 101 1.04 -9.48 -0.08
N LEU A 102 1.47 -8.99 -1.25
CA LEU A 102 0.76 -9.21 -2.53
C LEU A 102 0.84 -10.66 -2.99
N LEU A 103 1.87 -11.41 -2.59
CA LEU A 103 2.03 -12.80 -3.02
C LEU A 103 0.86 -13.69 -2.60
N GLY A 104 0.36 -13.54 -1.37
CA GLY A 104 -0.76 -14.31 -0.85
C GLY A 104 -2.01 -14.22 -1.74
N PRO A 105 -2.62 -13.04 -1.91
CA PRO A 105 -3.82 -12.87 -2.71
C PRO A 105 -3.59 -13.15 -4.19
N MET A 106 -2.43 -12.78 -4.74
CA MET A 106 -2.12 -13.04 -6.15
C MET A 106 -2.03 -14.55 -6.45
N LEU A 107 -1.33 -15.31 -5.60
CA LEU A 107 -1.27 -16.77 -5.73
C LEU A 107 -2.63 -17.43 -5.51
N ALA A 108 -3.38 -16.98 -4.50
CA ALA A 108 -4.67 -17.59 -4.18
C ALA A 108 -5.71 -17.42 -5.29
N ARG A 109 -5.74 -16.26 -5.97
CA ARG A 109 -6.79 -15.94 -6.94
C ARG A 109 -6.37 -16.08 -8.40
N PHE A 110 -5.09 -15.87 -8.71
CA PHE A 110 -4.58 -15.88 -10.09
C PHE A 110 -3.55 -16.99 -10.35
N GLY A 111 -3.12 -17.73 -9.31
CA GLY A 111 -2.14 -18.82 -9.45
C GLY A 111 -0.72 -18.37 -9.80
N VAL A 112 -0.48 -17.06 -9.83
CA VAL A 112 0.81 -16.46 -10.17
C VAL A 112 1.16 -15.39 -9.16
N GLY A 113 2.42 -15.33 -8.77
CA GLY A 113 2.97 -14.28 -7.93
C GLY A 113 4.40 -14.00 -8.37
N TYR A 114 4.74 -12.72 -8.50
CA TYR A 114 6.10 -12.28 -8.77
C TYR A 114 6.56 -11.38 -7.65
N MET A 115 7.77 -11.61 -7.17
CA MET A 115 8.40 -10.78 -6.15
C MET A 115 9.84 -10.50 -6.58
N PRO A 116 10.20 -9.23 -6.86
CA PRO A 116 11.61 -8.90 -7.01
C PRO A 116 12.34 -9.15 -5.68
N LYS A 117 13.60 -9.57 -5.74
CA LYS A 117 14.38 -9.85 -4.54
C LYS A 117 14.39 -8.62 -3.61
N PRO A 118 13.81 -8.70 -2.40
CA PRO A 118 13.84 -7.56 -1.49
C PRO A 118 15.30 -7.21 -1.18
N GLY A 119 15.64 -5.93 -1.28
CA GLY A 119 16.96 -5.43 -0.91
C GLY A 119 17.22 -5.56 0.60
N GLY A 120 18.47 -5.41 1.02
CA GLY A 120 18.84 -5.36 2.45
C GLY A 120 18.45 -4.04 3.13
N ASP A 121 18.34 -4.06 4.45
CA ASP A 121 18.30 -2.83 5.27
C ASP A 121 19.66 -2.12 5.21
N LYS A 122 19.63 -0.80 5.00
CA LYS A 122 20.76 0.09 5.27
C LYS A 122 20.38 1.01 6.41
#